data_AF-A0A6B3QD94-F1
#
_entry.id   AF-A0A6B3QD94-F1
#
_cell.length_a   1.000
_cell.length_b   1.000
_cell.length_c   1.000
_cell.angle_alpha   90.00
_cell.angle_beta   90.00
_cell.angle_gamma   90.00
#
_symmetry.space_group_name_H-M   'P 1'
#
loop_
_entity.id
_entity.type
_entity.pdbx_description
1 polymer ?
#
loop_
_entity_poly.entity_id
_entity_poly.type
_entity_poly.pdbx_seq_one_letter_code
_entity_poly.pdbx_strand_id
1 'polypeptide(L)'
;MNAWARAADLAGTVLLFLGCLQCLLGVIGMLRFPDVLSRSHAATKPQTLGMLLVLAGVALRLRHGTDVGTLALVAFFQFLTSPVASHLVARSAYRTGQTGSRGLLRDDLDPQLSDGTQRED
;
A
#
# COMPACT_ATOMS: atom_id res chain seq x y z
N MET A 1 22.57 -30.34 -8.89
CA MET A 1 21.54 -29.39 -8.40
C MET A 1 20.94 -29.96 -7.12
N ASN A 2 21.11 -29.28 -6.00
CA ASN A 2 20.78 -29.80 -4.68
C ASN A 2 19.25 -29.77 -4.50
N ALA A 3 18.64 -30.81 -3.92
CA ALA A 3 17.18 -30.88 -3.72
C ALA A 3 16.64 -29.67 -2.94
N TRP A 4 17.43 -29.17 -1.98
CA TRP A 4 17.13 -27.97 -1.21
C TRP A 4 17.10 -26.69 -2.05
N ALA A 5 17.96 -26.56 -3.06
CA ALA A 5 17.95 -25.40 -3.96
C ALA A 5 16.68 -25.39 -4.82
N ARG A 6 16.26 -26.56 -5.32
CA ARG A 6 15.00 -26.69 -6.08
C ARG A 6 13.77 -26.33 -5.26
N ALA A 7 13.73 -26.74 -3.99
CA ALA A 7 12.63 -26.38 -3.09
C ALA A 7 12.57 -24.87 -2.83
N ALA A 8 13.72 -24.21 -2.62
CA ALA A 8 13.81 -22.76 -2.45
C ALA A 8 13.38 -21.99 -3.72
N ASP A 9 13.78 -22.45 -4.91
CA ASP A 9 13.38 -21.85 -6.18
C ASP A 9 11.87 -21.95 -6.43
N LEU A 10 11.27 -23.11 -6.11
CA LEU A 10 9.83 -23.33 -6.25
C LEU A 10 9.05 -22.44 -5.27
N ALA A 11 9.47 -22.39 -4.00
CA ALA A 11 8.88 -21.51 -3.00
C ALA A 11 8.99 -20.04 -3.41
N GLY A 12 10.16 -19.60 -3.88
CA GLY A 12 10.37 -18.23 -4.36
C GLY A 12 9.45 -17.86 -5.52
N THR A 13 9.25 -18.78 -6.46
CA THR A 13 8.35 -18.58 -7.62
C THR A 13 6.90 -18.45 -7.20
N VAL A 14 6.43 -19.30 -6.27
CA VAL A 14 5.06 -19.22 -5.72
C VAL A 14 4.84 -17.90 -4.99
N LEU A 15 5.80 -17.47 -4.18
CA LEU A 15 5.75 -16.19 -3.46
C LEU A 15 5.68 -14.99 -4.41
N LEU A 16 6.50 -14.99 -5.48
CA LEU A 16 6.45 -13.96 -6.51
C LEU A 16 5.08 -13.91 -7.20
N PHE A 17 4.51 -15.06 -7.54
CA PHE A 17 3.22 -15.15 -8.20
C PHE A 17 2.08 -14.62 -7.32
N LEU A 18 2.08 -15.01 -6.04
CA LEU A 18 1.15 -14.47 -5.04
C LEU A 18 1.34 -12.96 -4.85
N GLY A 19 2.58 -12.47 -4.86
CA GLY A 19 2.88 -11.04 -4.82
C GLY A 19 2.27 -10.26 -5.99
N CYS A 20 2.42 -10.78 -7.21
CA CYS A 20 1.77 -10.20 -8.40
C CYS A 20 0.24 -10.23 -8.30
N LEU A 21 -0.34 -11.31 -7.81
CA LEU A 21 -1.79 -11.42 -7.61
C LEU A 21 -2.30 -10.37 -6.60
N GLN A 22 -1.52 -10.10 -5.56
CA GLN A 22 -1.85 -9.09 -4.56
C GLN A 22 -1.76 -7.66 -5.11
N CYS A 23 -0.77 -7.37 -5.97
CA CYS A 23 -0.72 -6.11 -6.71
C CYS A 23 -1.95 -5.94 -7.61
N LEU A 24 -2.38 -7.00 -8.30
CA LEU A 24 -3.57 -6.98 -9.15
C LEU A 24 -4.84 -6.71 -8.31
N LEU A 25 -4.99 -7.36 -7.17
CA LEU A 25 -6.09 -7.12 -6.23
C LEU A 25 -6.09 -5.69 -5.69
N GLY A 26 -4.91 -5.09 -5.46
CA GLY A 26 -4.79 -3.69 -5.08
C GLY A 26 -5.37 -2.74 -6.14
N VAL A 27 -5.03 -2.96 -7.42
CA VAL A 27 -5.57 -2.17 -8.54
C VAL A 27 -7.07 -2.39 -8.71
N ILE A 28 -7.54 -3.64 -8.64
CA ILE A 28 -8.98 -3.96 -8.73
C ILE A 28 -9.74 -3.28 -7.58
N GLY A 29 -9.21 -3.32 -6.35
CA GLY A 29 -9.77 -2.63 -5.20
C GLY A 29 -9.87 -1.13 -5.45
N MET A 30 -8.80 -0.52 -5.95
CA MET A 30 -8.78 0.90 -6.30
C MET A 30 -9.83 1.28 -7.36
N LEU A 31 -10.08 0.43 -8.35
CA LEU A 31 -11.08 0.68 -9.39
C LEU A 31 -12.53 0.43 -8.93
N ARG A 32 -12.75 -0.43 -7.93
CA ARG A 32 -14.09 -0.81 -7.48
C ARG A 32 -14.69 0.14 -6.44
N PHE A 33 -13.85 0.81 -5.63
CA PHE A 33 -14.35 1.70 -4.57
C PHE A 33 -14.61 3.13 -5.08
N PRO A 34 -15.80 3.69 -4.83
CA PRO A 34 -16.16 5.03 -5.32
C PRO A 34 -15.52 6.15 -4.51
N ASP A 35 -15.25 5.94 -3.22
CA ASP A 35 -14.69 6.94 -2.30
C ASP A 35 -13.15 6.85 -2.21
N VAL A 36 -12.48 8.00 -2.13
CA VAL A 36 -11.01 8.13 -2.15
C VAL A 36 -10.37 7.45 -0.94
N LEU A 37 -11.00 7.54 0.24
CA LEU A 37 -10.47 6.94 1.47
C LEU A 37 -10.64 5.42 1.44
N SER A 38 -11.77 4.96 0.90
CA SER A 38 -11.99 3.53 0.64
C SER A 38 -11.02 2.96 -0.40
N ARG A 39 -10.70 3.73 -1.46
CA ARG A 39 -9.68 3.37 -2.46
C ARG A 39 -8.27 3.29 -1.86
N SER A 40 -7.88 4.26 -1.04
CA SER A 40 -6.55 4.26 -0.43
C SER A 40 -6.37 3.10 0.55
N HIS A 41 -7.39 2.76 1.34
CA HIS A 41 -7.40 1.57 2.19
C HIS A 41 -7.38 0.25 1.39
N ALA A 42 -8.11 0.18 0.28
CA ALA A 42 -8.15 -0.99 -0.58
C ALA A 42 -6.86 -1.20 -1.37
N ALA A 43 -6.14 -0.13 -1.71
CA ALA A 43 -4.87 -0.20 -2.43
C ALA A 43 -3.69 -0.56 -1.50
N THR A 44 -3.65 0.00 -0.28
CA THR A 44 -2.51 -0.17 0.63
C THR A 44 -2.41 -1.56 1.25
N LYS A 45 -3.52 -2.20 1.62
CA LYS A 45 -3.50 -3.54 2.28
C LYS A 45 -2.95 -4.65 1.37
N PRO A 46 -3.37 -4.76 0.09
CA PRO A 46 -2.79 -5.72 -0.82
C PRO A 46 -1.35 -5.37 -1.19
N GLN A 47 -1.00 -4.08 -1.27
CA GLN A 47 0.33 -3.63 -1.64
C GLN A 47 1.40 -3.97 -0.60
N THR A 48 1.12 -3.80 0.69
CA THR A 48 2.07 -4.17 1.76
C THR A 48 2.32 -5.68 1.81
N LEU A 49 1.26 -6.49 1.69
CA LEU A 49 1.39 -7.94 1.58
C LEU A 49 2.14 -8.35 0.31
N GLY A 50 1.73 -7.82 -0.85
CA GLY A 50 2.37 -8.15 -2.13
C GLY A 50 3.86 -7.85 -2.14
N MET A 51 4.25 -6.69 -1.61
CA MET A 51 5.66 -6.34 -1.47
C MET A 51 6.40 -7.31 -0.56
N LEU A 52 5.85 -7.65 0.61
CA LEU A 52 6.49 -8.58 1.54
C LEU A 52 6.68 -9.98 0.93
N LEU A 53 5.71 -10.45 0.16
CA LEU A 53 5.80 -11.72 -0.58
C LEU A 53 6.86 -11.67 -1.68
N VAL A 54 6.93 -10.58 -2.45
CA VAL A 54 7.96 -10.39 -3.49
C VAL A 54 9.36 -10.35 -2.87
N LEU A 55 9.56 -9.56 -1.82
CA LEU A 55 10.83 -9.46 -1.09
C LEU A 55 11.28 -10.83 -0.56
N ALA A 56 10.38 -11.58 0.06
CA ALA A 56 10.68 -12.92 0.56
C ALA A 56 10.99 -13.90 -0.58
N GLY A 57 10.25 -13.84 -1.69
CA GLY A 57 10.49 -14.69 -2.86
C GLY A 57 11.83 -14.41 -3.54
N VAL A 58 12.21 -13.14 -3.68
CA VAL A 58 13.51 -12.73 -4.22
C VAL A 58 14.64 -13.08 -3.25
N ALA A 59 14.47 -12.87 -1.94
CA ALA A 59 15.49 -13.21 -0.94
C ALA A 59 15.80 -14.72 -0.89
N LEU A 60 14.81 -15.58 -1.14
CA LEU A 60 15.03 -17.02 -1.25
C LEU A 60 15.82 -17.41 -2.51
N ARG A 61 15.78 -16.57 -3.55
CA ARG A 61 16.39 -16.82 -4.85
C ARG A 61 17.77 -16.19 -4.99
N LEU A 62 17.95 -14.96 -4.51
CA LEU A 62 19.22 -14.24 -4.53
C LEU A 62 20.01 -14.61 -3.28
N ARG A 63 21.03 -15.46 -3.45
CA ARG A 63 21.93 -15.89 -2.38
C ARG A 63 23.14 -14.97 -2.19
N HIS A 64 23.10 -13.74 -2.74
CA HIS A 64 24.16 -12.75 -2.64
C HIS A 64 23.79 -11.63 -1.66
N GLY A 65 24.69 -11.34 -0.71
CA GLY A 65 24.42 -10.39 0.39
C GLY A 65 24.22 -8.94 -0.05
N THR A 66 24.79 -8.53 -1.18
CA THR A 66 24.65 -7.17 -1.73
C THR A 66 23.21 -6.89 -2.18
N ASP A 67 22.56 -7.87 -2.79
CA ASP A 67 21.20 -7.73 -3.31
C ASP A 67 20.17 -7.59 -2.18
N VAL A 68 20.40 -8.29 -1.06
CA VAL A 68 19.55 -8.21 0.14
C VAL A 68 19.56 -6.79 0.72
N GLY A 69 20.72 -6.13 0.72
CA GLY A 69 20.85 -4.74 1.17
C GLY A 69 20.03 -3.77 0.31
N THR A 70 20.09 -3.91 -1.01
CA THR A 70 19.28 -3.10 -1.93
C THR A 70 17.78 -3.37 -1.76
N LEU A 71 17.38 -4.63 -1.60
CA LEU A 71 15.97 -4.99 -1.35
C LEU A 71 15.45 -4.38 -0.05
N ALA A 72 16.24 -4.42 1.02
CA ALA A 72 15.88 -3.78 2.29
C ALA A 72 15.70 -2.27 2.14
N LEU A 73 16.56 -1.61 1.36
CA LEU A 73 16.47 -0.18 1.10
C LEU A 73 15.21 0.18 0.30
N VAL A 74 14.87 -0.62 -0.72
CA VAL A 74 13.62 -0.47 -1.48
C VAL A 74 12.39 -0.63 -0.57
N ALA A 75 12.37 -1.66 0.27
CA ALA A 75 11.30 -1.86 1.23
C ALA A 75 11.16 -0.67 2.17
N PHE A 76 12.27 -0.19 2.73
CA PHE A 76 12.31 0.95 3.63
C PHE A 76 11.72 2.22 2.98
N PHE A 77 12.18 2.56 1.77
CA PHE A 77 11.63 3.71 1.06
C PHE A 77 10.16 3.54 0.72
N GLN A 78 9.71 2.34 0.31
CA GLN A 78 8.30 2.11 0.03
C GLN A 78 7.42 2.30 1.29
N PHE A 79 7.89 1.80 2.45
CA PHE A 79 7.20 1.98 3.73
C PHE A 79 7.16 3.45 4.17
N LEU A 80 8.14 4.28 3.81
CA LEU A 80 8.09 5.73 4.05
C LEU A 80 7.17 6.45 3.06
N THR A 81 7.22 6.10 1.78
CA THR A 81 6.46 6.79 0.72
C THR A 81 4.97 6.48 0.81
N SER A 82 4.59 5.24 1.13
CA SER A 82 3.18 4.82 1.11
C SER A 82 2.29 5.60 2.09
N PRO A 83 2.66 5.82 3.37
CA PRO A 83 1.88 6.62 4.31
C PRO A 83 1.81 8.09 3.91
N VAL A 84 2.93 8.67 3.47
CA VAL A 84 2.99 10.08 3.04
C VAL A 84 2.07 10.30 1.85
N ALA A 85 2.14 9.44 0.83
CA ALA A 85 1.25 9.51 -0.32
C ALA A 85 -0.23 9.36 0.08
N SER A 86 -0.55 8.37 0.92
CA SER A 86 -1.93 8.17 1.41
C SER A 86 -2.45 9.37 2.19
N HIS A 87 -1.62 9.99 3.02
CA HIS A 87 -1.99 11.16 3.82
C HIS A 87 -2.24 12.40 2.94
N LEU A 88 -1.38 12.64 1.95
CA LEU A 88 -1.56 13.74 0.99
C LEU A 88 -2.83 13.55 0.15
N VAL A 89 -3.09 12.32 -0.30
CA VAL A 89 -4.32 11.97 -1.03
C VAL A 89 -5.55 12.18 -0.15
N ALA A 90 -5.53 11.74 1.12
CA ALA A 90 -6.64 11.94 2.05
C ALA A 90 -6.93 13.42 2.30
N ARG A 91 -5.88 14.23 2.54
CA ARG A 91 -6.02 15.68 2.75
C ARG A 91 -6.57 16.40 1.52
N SER A 92 -6.09 16.03 0.33
CA SER A 92 -6.57 16.58 -0.94
C SER A 92 -8.01 16.17 -1.23
N ALA A 93 -8.37 14.92 -0.99
CA ALA A 93 -9.72 14.41 -1.15
C ALA A 93 -10.71 15.15 -0.26
N TYR A 94 -10.34 15.38 1.00
CA TYR A 94 -11.19 16.08 1.97
C TYR A 94 -11.44 17.54 1.53
N ARG A 95 -10.39 18.26 1.14
CA ARG A 95 -10.53 19.66 0.67
C ARG A 95 -11.31 19.81 -0.63
N THR A 96 -11.34 18.78 -1.47
CA THR A 96 -12.08 18.80 -2.75
C THR A 96 -13.50 18.25 -2.62
N GLY A 97 -13.95 17.90 -1.42
CA GLY A 97 -15.29 17.32 -1.17
C GLY A 97 -15.46 15.92 -1.77
N GLN A 98 -14.37 15.24 -2.12
CA GLN A 98 -14.39 13.92 -2.75
C GLN A 98 -14.44 12.77 -1.73
N THR A 99 -14.42 13.05 -0.43
CA THR A 99 -14.43 12.06 0.67
C THR A 99 -15.74 11.31 0.86
N GLY A 100 -16.66 11.35 -0.10
CA GLY A 100 -17.90 10.59 -0.03
C GLY A 100 -18.74 10.97 1.19
N SER A 101 -18.87 12.26 1.53
CA SER A 101 -19.61 12.77 2.70
C SER A 101 -21.03 12.23 2.85
N ARG A 102 -21.65 11.74 1.75
CA ARG A 102 -22.97 11.07 1.76
C ARG A 102 -23.00 9.74 2.50
N GLY A 103 -21.87 9.10 2.77
CA GLY A 103 -21.78 7.80 3.47
C GLY A 103 -21.22 7.87 4.89
N LEU A 104 -20.76 9.04 5.35
CA LEU A 104 -20.22 9.19 6.71
C LEU A 104 -21.36 9.33 7.72
N LEU A 105 -21.46 8.36 8.62
CA LEU A 105 -22.37 8.39 9.78
C LEU A 105 -21.94 9.43 10.82
N ARG A 106 -20.65 9.74 10.87
CA ARG A 106 -20.05 10.71 11.78
C ARG A 106 -18.82 11.32 11.13
N ASP A 107 -18.76 12.65 11.12
CA ASP A 107 -17.61 13.43 10.68
C ASP A 107 -17.25 14.43 11.79
N ASP A 108 -16.24 14.09 12.59
CA ASP A 108 -15.74 14.96 13.67
C ASP A 108 -14.68 15.95 13.15
N LEU A 109 -14.26 15.86 11.88
CA LEU A 109 -13.24 16.72 11.28
C LEU A 109 -13.83 17.99 10.67
N ASP A 110 -15.04 17.90 10.11
CA ASP A 110 -15.76 19.04 9.53
C ASP A 110 -15.96 20.20 10.52
N PRO A 111 -16.45 19.97 11.77
CA PRO A 111 -16.65 21.03 12.74
C PRO A 111 -15.35 21.74 13.11
N GLN A 112 -14.22 21.02 13.17
CA GLN A 112 -12.92 21.59 13.54
C GLN A 112 -12.35 22.49 12.45
N LEU A 113 -12.61 22.17 11.18
CA LEU A 113 -12.17 22.97 10.05
C LEU A 113 -13.03 24.23 9.88
N SER A 114 -14.35 24.12 10.07
CA SER A 114 -15.25 25.28 10.00
C SER A 114 -15.02 26.29 11.13
N ASP A 115 -14.72 25.82 12.35
CA ASP A 115 -14.48 26.68 13.52
C ASP A 115 -13.13 27.43 13.43
N GLY A 116 -12.16 26.86 12.68
CA GLY A 116 -10.91 27.53 12.34
C GLY A 116 -11.07 28.65 11.31
N THR A 117 -11.89 28.43 10.27
CA THR A 117 -12.20 29.45 9.26
C THR A 117 -13.00 30.62 9.85
N GLN A 118 -13.96 30.36 10.74
CA GLN A 118 -14.76 31.42 11.39
C GLN A 118 -13.99 32.30 12.38
N ARG A 119 -12.76 31.94 12.78
CA ARG A 119 -11.91 32.76 13.65
C ARG A 119 -10.97 33.68 12.89
N GLU A 120 -10.79 33.45 11.59
CA GLU A 120 -9.95 34.28 10.70
C GLU A 120 -10.76 35.42 10.05
N ASP A 121 -12.10 35.40 10.18
CA ASP A 121 -13.06 36.40 9.69
C ASP A 121 -13.55 37.34 10.81
#